data_AF-A0A0A9FT79-F1
#
_entry.id   AF-A0A0A9FT79-F1
#
_cell.length_a   1.000
_cell.length_b   1.000
_cell.length_c   1.000
_cell.angle_alpha   90.00
_cell.angle_beta   90.00
_cell.angle_gamma   90.00
#
_symmetry.space_group_name_H-M   'P 1'
#
loop_
_entity.id
_entity.type
_entity.pdbx_description
1 polymer ?
#
loop_
_entity_poly.entity_id
_entity_poly.type
_entity_poly.pdbx_seq_one_letter_code
_entity_poly.pdbx_strand_id
1 'polypeptide(L)'
;MHNCATVTYALGQVISTRDYKVIRFSHPDGSQPLLCDIITLDGSTVGRWRRKPNPPGRLMRVRGTMESLALNGVLHFLYDAEIMESGSIASFNLETEEWMPTLRGPQPLRSLVFHRCGVIDRMLSLANLNGCLVTVECSWCQH
;
A
#
# COMPACT_ATOMS: atom_id res chain seq x y z
N MET A 1 16.51 -19.68 -14.39
CA MET A 1 16.07 -19.13 -13.08
C MET A 1 16.47 -17.66 -13.11
N HIS A 2 15.61 -16.67 -12.99
CA HIS A 2 14.84 -16.33 -11.79
C HIS A 2 13.54 -15.60 -12.17
N ASN A 3 12.40 -16.25 -11.93
CA ASN A 3 11.09 -15.60 -12.01
C ASN A 3 10.73 -15.15 -10.59
N CYS A 4 11.34 -14.06 -10.11
CA CYS A 4 11.07 -13.55 -8.77
C CYS A 4 9.87 -12.61 -8.84
N ALA A 5 8.66 -13.20 -8.79
CA ALA A 5 7.46 -12.41 -8.54
C ALA A 5 7.56 -11.83 -7.12
N THR A 6 7.75 -10.52 -7.00
CA THR A 6 7.58 -9.87 -5.70
C THR A 6 6.08 -9.79 -5.43
N VAL A 7 5.65 -10.31 -4.28
CA VAL A 7 4.27 -10.25 -3.85
C VAL A 7 4.20 -9.48 -2.54
N THR A 8 3.40 -8.41 -2.50
CA THR A 8 3.06 -7.73 -1.24
C THR A 8 1.65 -8.12 -0.83
N TYR A 9 1.43 -8.30 0.47
CA TYR A 9 0.12 -8.59 1.04
C TYR A 9 -0.28 -7.47 2.00
N ALA A 10 -1.57 -7.19 2.08
CA ALA A 10 -2.17 -6.36 3.10
C ALA A 10 -3.44 -7.01 3.61
N LEU A 11 -3.62 -6.98 4.93
CA LEU A 11 -4.73 -7.62 5.63
C LEU A 11 -5.51 -6.56 6.38
N GLY A 12 -6.84 -6.60 6.30
CA GLY A 12 -7.69 -5.77 7.12
C GLY A 12 -9.05 -6.42 7.37
N GLN A 13 -9.82 -5.83 8.28
CA GLN A 13 -11.11 -6.33 8.69
C GLN A 13 -12.24 -5.44 8.18
N VAL A 14 -13.29 -6.03 7.63
CA VAL A 14 -14.53 -5.35 7.26
C VAL A 14 -15.30 -4.98 8.54
N ILE A 15 -15.76 -3.74 8.66
CA ILE A 15 -16.40 -3.26 9.90
C ILE A 15 -17.77 -3.90 10.11
N SER A 16 -18.57 -4.02 9.04
CA SER A 16 -19.95 -4.52 9.12
C SER A 16 -20.00 -6.03 9.41
N THR A 17 -19.23 -6.84 8.68
CA THR A 17 -19.29 -8.30 8.74
C THR A 17 -18.27 -8.93 9.68
N ARG A 18 -17.22 -8.17 10.06
CA ARG A 18 -16.05 -8.67 10.80
C ARG A 18 -15.19 -9.68 10.04
N ASP A 19 -15.49 -9.94 8.78
CA ASP A 19 -14.64 -10.77 7.93
C ASP A 19 -13.29 -10.10 7.70
N TYR A 20 -12.26 -10.92 7.63
CA TYR A 20 -10.95 -10.45 7.21
C TYR A 20 -10.81 -10.55 5.70
N LYS A 21 -10.15 -9.59 5.07
CA LYS A 21 -9.82 -9.62 3.66
C LYS A 21 -8.33 -9.38 3.48
N VAL A 22 -7.74 -10.11 2.55
CA VAL A 22 -6.35 -9.95 2.14
C VAL A 22 -6.30 -9.46 0.71
N ILE A 23 -5.59 -8.36 0.48
CA ILE A 23 -5.18 -7.93 -0.84
C ILE A 23 -3.77 -8.43 -1.08
N ARG A 24 -3.51 -8.92 -2.28
CA ARG A 24 -2.15 -9.17 -2.76
C ARG A 24 -1.89 -8.35 -4.01
N PHE A 25 -0.66 -7.86 -4.10
CA PHE A 25 -0.11 -7.27 -5.29
C PHE A 25 1.01 -8.15 -5.81
N SER A 26 0.88 -8.66 -7.02
CA SER A 26 1.95 -9.43 -7.66
C SER A 26 2.52 -8.67 -8.85
N HIS A 27 3.84 -8.75 -9.00
CA HIS A 27 4.60 -8.30 -10.15
C HIS A 27 5.08 -9.53 -10.93
N PRO A 28 4.32 -10.03 -11.92
CA PRO A 28 4.76 -11.13 -12.75
C PRO A 28 5.80 -10.60 -13.73
N ASP A 29 7.07 -10.67 -13.36
CA ASP A 29 8.19 -10.01 -14.06
C ASP A 29 8.14 -8.45 -14.01
N GLY A 30 9.32 -7.80 -14.07
CA GLY A 30 9.42 -6.34 -13.93
C GLY A 30 8.89 -5.53 -15.11
N SER A 31 8.40 -6.20 -16.16
CA SER A 31 7.89 -5.57 -17.39
C SER A 31 6.37 -5.55 -17.45
N GLN A 32 5.68 -6.38 -16.66
CA GLN A 32 4.23 -6.46 -16.66
C GLN A 32 3.55 -5.56 -15.63
N PRO A 33 2.28 -5.18 -15.88
CA PRO A 33 1.50 -4.42 -14.93
C PRO A 33 1.33 -5.17 -13.62
N LEU A 34 1.30 -4.42 -12.52
CA LEU A 34 0.87 -4.89 -11.21
C LEU A 34 -0.46 -5.65 -11.33
N LEU A 35 -0.61 -6.75 -10.61
CA LEU A 35 -1.88 -7.44 -10.47
C LEU A 35 -2.39 -7.31 -9.05
N CYS A 36 -3.59 -6.74 -8.89
CA CYS A 36 -4.31 -6.64 -7.63
C CYS A 36 -5.35 -7.76 -7.53
N ASP A 37 -5.21 -8.65 -6.55
CA ASP A 37 -6.25 -9.65 -6.24
C ASP A 37 -6.67 -9.52 -4.76
N ILE A 38 -7.92 -9.83 -4.46
CA ILE A 38 -8.46 -9.88 -3.10
C ILE A 38 -9.03 -11.26 -2.78
N ILE A 39 -8.93 -11.67 -1.52
CA ILE A 39 -9.59 -12.85 -0.96
C ILE A 39 -10.25 -12.48 0.37
N THR A 40 -11.40 -13.09 0.65
CA THR A 40 -12.04 -13.03 1.96
C THR A 40 -11.65 -14.25 2.78
N LEU A 41 -11.26 -14.04 4.02
CA LEU A 41 -10.94 -15.08 5.01
C LEU A 41 -12.17 -15.27 5.91
N ASP A 42 -13.16 -15.98 5.39
CA ASP A 42 -14.44 -16.27 6.05
C ASP A 42 -14.45 -17.63 6.79
N GLY A 43 -13.26 -18.21 7.00
CA GLY A 43 -13.11 -19.54 7.61
C GLY A 43 -13.45 -20.70 6.65
N SER A 44 -13.86 -20.43 5.42
CA SER A 44 -14.04 -21.47 4.40
C SER A 44 -12.69 -21.93 3.83
N THR A 45 -12.60 -23.21 3.50
CA THR A 45 -11.40 -23.81 2.87
C THR A 45 -11.31 -23.53 1.36
N VAL A 46 -12.29 -22.80 0.80
CA VAL A 46 -12.48 -22.64 -0.66
C VAL A 46 -12.38 -21.16 -1.09
N GLY A 47 -11.87 -20.29 -0.21
CA GLY A 47 -11.67 -18.88 -0.53
C GLY A 47 -10.93 -18.70 -1.87
N ARG A 48 -11.54 -17.98 -2.82
CA ARG A 48 -10.98 -17.76 -4.16
C ARG A 48 -10.49 -16.32 -4.29
N TRP A 49 -9.25 -16.18 -4.77
CA TRP A 49 -8.72 -14.89 -5.20
C TRP A 49 -9.53 -14.31 -6.36
N ARG A 50 -9.95 -13.06 -6.23
CA ARG A 50 -10.71 -12.31 -7.23
C ARG A 50 -9.89 -11.12 -7.70
N ARG A 51 -9.74 -10.99 -9.02
CA ARG A 51 -9.06 -9.86 -9.66
C ARG A 51 -9.80 -8.56 -9.36
N LYS A 52 -9.05 -7.53 -8.99
CA LYS A 52 -9.56 -6.16 -8.81
C LYS A 52 -8.88 -5.19 -9.76
N PRO A 53 -9.50 -4.03 -10.03
CA PRO A 53 -8.80 -2.94 -10.68
C PRO A 53 -7.51 -2.62 -9.94
N ASN A 54 -6.50 -2.20 -10.67
CA ASN A 54 -5.28 -1.72 -10.05
C ASN A 54 -5.52 -0.36 -9.37
N PRO A 55 -4.72 -0.03 -8.35
CA PRO A 55 -4.80 1.26 -7.67
C PRO A 55 -4.65 2.44 -8.62
N PRO A 56 -5.17 3.62 -8.25
CA PRO A 56 -4.93 4.86 -9.00
C PRO A 56 -3.43 5.12 -9.18
N GLY A 57 -3.00 5.53 -10.37
CA GLY A 57 -1.57 5.69 -10.68
C GLY A 57 -0.85 4.37 -10.89
N ARG A 58 0.30 4.37 -11.57
CA ARG A 58 1.10 3.14 -11.71
C ARG A 58 1.77 2.88 -10.37
N LEU A 59 1.26 1.98 -9.54
CA LEU A 59 2.09 1.40 -8.47
C LEU A 59 3.22 0.54 -9.08
N MET A 60 4.23 1.21 -9.64
CA MET A 60 5.52 0.65 -10.02
C MET A 60 6.47 0.76 -8.84
N ARG A 61 6.51 -0.25 -7.99
CA ARG A 61 7.50 -0.24 -6.93
C ARG A 61 8.90 -0.45 -7.54
N VAL A 62 9.81 0.48 -7.29
CA VAL A 62 11.21 0.37 -7.72
C VAL A 62 12.02 -0.45 -6.70
N ARG A 63 11.64 -0.49 -5.41
CA ARG A 63 12.33 -1.28 -4.36
C ARG A 63 11.42 -1.74 -3.19
N GLY A 64 11.17 -3.05 -3.01
CA GLY A 64 10.75 -3.65 -1.72
C GLY A 64 9.25 -4.02 -1.52
N THR A 65 8.78 -4.08 -0.27
CA THR A 65 7.38 -4.39 0.14
C THR A 65 6.52 -3.14 0.32
N MET A 66 5.32 -3.11 -0.27
CA MET A 66 4.39 -1.98 -0.09
C MET A 66 3.94 -1.82 1.36
N GLU A 67 4.23 -0.66 1.93
CA GLU A 67 3.79 -0.40 3.29
C GLU A 67 2.29 -0.15 3.30
N SER A 68 1.62 -0.79 4.26
CA SER A 68 0.17 -0.71 4.38
C SER A 68 -0.29 -0.72 5.83
N LEU A 69 -1.44 -0.11 6.07
CA LEU A 69 -2.11 -0.09 7.36
C LEU A 69 -3.61 -0.27 7.15
N ALA A 70 -4.22 -1.18 7.90
CA ALA A 70 -5.68 -1.27 8.01
C ALA A 70 -6.18 -0.32 9.09
N LEU A 71 -7.12 0.55 8.75
CA LEU A 71 -7.79 1.46 9.68
C LEU A 71 -9.26 1.58 9.30
N ASN A 72 -10.16 1.33 10.27
CA ASN A 72 -11.60 1.54 10.12
C ASN A 72 -12.23 0.92 8.85
N GLY A 73 -11.82 -0.30 8.48
CA GLY A 73 -12.34 -0.99 7.29
C GLY A 73 -11.71 -0.55 5.97
N VAL A 74 -10.65 0.26 6.02
CA VAL A 74 -9.93 0.75 4.85
C VAL A 74 -8.49 0.29 4.94
N LEU A 75 -7.96 -0.25 3.84
CA LEU A 75 -6.53 -0.47 3.68
C LEU A 75 -5.89 0.77 3.05
N HIS A 76 -4.92 1.33 3.76
CA HIS A 76 -4.13 2.46 3.31
C HIS A 76 -2.74 1.99 2.89
N PHE A 77 -2.24 2.52 1.78
CA PHE A 77 -0.94 2.16 1.24
C PHE A 77 -0.15 3.41 0.86
N LEU A 78 1.10 3.51 1.29
CA LEU A 78 1.98 4.61 0.87
C LEU A 78 2.47 4.41 -0.56
N TYR A 79 2.34 5.46 -1.37
CA TYR A 79 2.96 5.50 -2.70
C TYR A 79 4.46 5.72 -2.60
N ASP A 80 5.18 5.13 -3.56
CA ASP A 80 6.57 5.48 -3.83
C ASP A 80 6.62 6.89 -4.46
N ALA A 81 7.47 7.75 -3.91
CA ALA A 81 7.61 9.16 -4.32
C ALA A 81 8.18 9.32 -5.73
N GLU A 82 8.75 8.27 -6.33
CA GLU A 82 9.20 8.29 -7.73
C GLU A 82 8.05 8.30 -8.75
N ILE A 83 6.84 7.94 -8.31
CA ILE A 83 5.68 7.72 -9.18
C ILE A 83 4.62 8.80 -8.99
N MET A 84 4.39 9.17 -7.73
CA MET A 84 3.37 10.13 -7.33
C MET A 84 3.99 11.13 -6.36
N GLU A 85 3.25 12.20 -6.11
CA GLU A 85 3.61 13.18 -5.09
C GLU A 85 3.93 12.48 -3.76
N SER A 86 5.10 12.81 -3.18
CA SER A 86 5.61 12.17 -1.97
C SER A 86 4.61 12.23 -0.82
N GLY A 87 4.47 11.11 -0.10
CA GLY A 87 3.49 10.96 0.98
C GLY A 87 2.03 10.78 0.52
N SER A 88 1.77 10.61 -0.78
CA SER A 88 0.44 10.23 -1.25
C SER A 88 0.05 8.84 -0.73
N ILE A 89 -1.23 8.63 -0.46
CA ILE A 89 -1.76 7.38 0.10
C ILE A 89 -2.91 6.84 -0.76
N ALA A 90 -2.75 5.61 -1.24
CA ALA A 90 -3.83 4.85 -1.86
C ALA A 90 -4.72 4.31 -0.75
N SER A 91 -6.04 4.36 -0.94
CA SER A 91 -6.98 3.82 0.04
C SER A 91 -7.94 2.86 -0.65
N PHE A 92 -8.18 1.70 -0.04
CA PHE A 92 -9.06 0.66 -0.56
C PHE A 92 -10.11 0.32 0.49
N ASN A 93 -11.39 0.52 0.15
CA ASN A 93 -12.49 0.22 1.04
C ASN A 93 -12.75 -1.30 1.04
N LEU A 94 -12.64 -1.96 2.18
CA LEU A 94 -12.82 -3.41 2.28
C LEU A 94 -14.28 -3.85 2.16
N GLU A 95 -15.23 -2.97 2.50
CA GLU A 95 -16.66 -3.23 2.39
C GLU A 95 -17.06 -3.31 0.91
N THR A 96 -16.82 -2.22 0.17
CA THR A 96 -17.21 -2.12 -1.25
C THR A 96 -16.22 -2.79 -2.18
N GLU A 97 -15.01 -3.07 -1.69
CA GLU A 97 -13.88 -3.59 -2.46
C GLU A 97 -13.51 -2.71 -3.66
N GLU A 98 -13.53 -1.40 -3.42
CA GLU A 98 -13.23 -0.36 -4.39
C GLU A 98 -12.10 0.55 -3.91
N TRP A 99 -11.33 1.06 -4.87
CA TRP A 99 -10.37 2.11 -4.62
C TRP A 99 -11.07 3.42 -4.31
N MET A 100 -10.63 4.08 -3.25
CA MET A 100 -11.07 5.41 -2.87
C MET A 100 -10.20 6.49 -3.55
N PRO A 101 -10.65 7.75 -3.59
CA PRO A 101 -9.82 8.85 -4.03
C PRO A 101 -8.48 8.89 -3.28
N THR A 102 -7.39 9.09 -4.01
CA THR A 102 -6.05 9.17 -3.42
C THR A 102 -5.96 10.33 -2.43
N LEU A 103 -5.51 10.03 -1.21
CA LEU A 103 -5.23 11.06 -0.22
C LEU A 103 -3.87 11.68 -0.55
N ARG A 104 -3.82 13.01 -0.63
CA ARG A 104 -2.57 13.72 -0.82
C ARG A 104 -1.82 13.81 0.49
N GLY A 105 -0.51 13.62 0.44
CA GLY A 105 0.35 13.83 1.60
C GLY A 105 0.30 15.27 2.10
N PRO A 106 0.55 15.51 3.40
CA PRO A 106 0.68 16.86 3.93
C PRO A 106 1.79 17.64 3.21
N GLN A 107 1.61 18.96 3.08
CA GLN A 107 2.50 19.84 2.30
C GLN A 107 4.01 19.67 2.58
N PRO A 108 4.48 19.50 3.83
CA PRO A 108 5.90 19.27 4.10
C PRO A 108 6.46 18.03 3.40
N LEU A 109 5.67 16.96 3.27
CA LEU A 109 6.08 15.74 2.56
C LEU A 109 6.07 15.96 1.04
N ARG A 110 5.13 16.77 0.53
CA ARG A 110 5.02 17.10 -0.89
C ARG A 110 6.24 17.86 -1.41
N SER A 111 6.88 18.67 -0.56
CA SER A 111 8.11 19.41 -0.88
C SER A 111 9.40 18.58 -0.76
N LEU A 112 9.32 17.34 -0.25
CA LEU A 112 10.47 16.44 -0.22
C LEU A 112 10.75 15.94 -1.63
N VAL A 113 11.59 16.69 -2.35
CA VAL A 113 12.20 16.21 -3.59
C VAL A 113 13.21 15.15 -3.19
N PHE A 114 12.88 13.88 -3.39
CA PHE A 114 13.87 12.81 -3.33
C PHE A 114 14.87 13.07 -4.48
N HIS A 115 15.99 13.72 -4.17
CA HIS A 115 17.08 13.86 -5.12
C HIS A 115 17.58 12.45 -5.44
N ARG A 116 17.54 12.11 -6.73
CA ARG A 116 17.85 10.79 -7.31
C ARG A 116 19.26 10.26 -7.02
N CYS A 117 20.07 10.95 -6.23
CA CYS A 117 21.38 10.51 -5.78
C CYS A 117 21.64 11.01 -4.36
N GLY A 118 21.67 10.10 -3.38
CA GLY A 118 22.46 10.27 -2.16
C GLY A 118 21.69 10.58 -0.87
N VAL A 119 21.48 9.52 -0.08
CA VAL A 119 21.58 9.49 1.39
C VAL A 119 20.68 10.45 2.19
N ILE A 120 19.41 10.55 1.82
CA ILE A 120 18.38 10.72 2.85
C ILE A 120 17.35 9.62 2.63
N ASP A 121 17.64 8.46 3.20
CA ASP A 121 16.72 7.33 3.33
C ASP A 121 15.66 7.67 4.40
N ARG A 122 14.87 8.71 4.14
CA ARG A 122 13.68 9.03 4.94
C ARG A 122 12.65 7.97 4.59
N MET A 123 12.57 6.95 5.43
CA MET A 123 11.56 5.91 5.29
C MET A 123 10.27 6.48 5.89
N LEU A 124 9.27 6.74 5.05
CA LEU A 124 7.94 7.05 5.55
C LEU A 124 7.29 5.76 6.06
N SER A 125 6.52 5.90 7.13
CA SER A 125 5.69 4.85 7.70
C SER A 125 4.23 5.28 7.88
N LEU A 126 3.27 4.37 7.81
CA LEU A 126 1.89 4.57 8.23
C LEU A 126 1.67 4.02 9.64
N ALA A 127 1.06 4.83 10.49
CA ALA A 127 0.65 4.39 11.82
C ALA A 127 -0.78 4.82 12.13
N ASN A 128 -1.40 4.08 13.05
CA ASN A 128 -2.64 4.47 13.69
C ASN A 128 -2.28 5.19 15.00
N LEU A 129 -2.68 6.46 15.13
CA LEU A 129 -2.58 7.21 16.37
C LEU A 129 -3.97 7.65 16.80
N ASN A 130 -4.52 7.01 17.83
CA ASN A 130 -5.85 7.31 18.40
C ASN A 130 -6.99 7.29 17.36
N GLY A 131 -6.94 6.36 16.40
CA GLY A 131 -7.94 6.25 15.33
C GLY A 131 -7.68 7.18 14.14
N CYS A 132 -6.60 7.97 14.18
CA CYS A 132 -6.16 8.79 13.07
C CYS A 132 -5.06 8.08 12.26
N LEU A 133 -5.17 8.17 10.93
CA LEU A 133 -4.11 7.79 10.02
C LEU A 133 -3.00 8.84 10.07
N VAL A 134 -1.81 8.47 10.47
CA VAL A 134 -0.64 9.36 10.52
C VAL A 134 0.49 8.81 9.67
N THR A 135 1.23 9.71 9.04
CA THR A 135 2.49 9.38 8.37
C THR A 135 3.64 9.73 9.31
N VAL A 136 4.51 8.76 9.56
CA VAL A 136 5.69 8.88 10.41
C VAL A 136 6.92 8.96 9.53
N GLU A 137 7.80 9.89 9.82
CA GLU A 137 9.11 9.95 9.18
C GLU A 137 10.12 9.22 10.06
N CYS A 138 10.67 8.12 9.54
CA CYS A 138 11.74 7.38 10.20
C CYS A 138 13.09 7.88 9.68
N SER A 139 13.85 8.54 10.55
CA SER A 139 15.26 8.89 10.29
C SER A 139 16.17 7.93 11.05
N TRP A 140 17.09 7.28 10.33
CA TRP A 140 18.17 6.55 10.97
C TRP A 140 19.12 7.56 11.61
N CYS A 141 19.24 7.53 12.94
CA CYS A 141 20.29 8.27 13.62
C CYS A 141 21.63 7.62 13.28
N GLN A 142 22.50 8.35 12.58
CA GLN A 142 23.90 7.97 12.46
C GLN A 142 24.55 8.20 13.83
N HIS A 143 24.84 7.12 14.55
CA HIS A 143 25.73 7.14 15.71
C HIS A 143 27.18 6.96 15.27
#